data_AF-A0A812TLR7-F1
#
_entry.id   AF-A0A812TLR7-F1
#
_cell.length_a   1.000
_cell.length_b   1.000
_cell.length_c   1.000
_cell.angle_alpha   90.00
_cell.angle_beta   90.00
_cell.angle_gamma   90.00
#
_symmetry.space_group_name_H-M   'P 1'
#
loop_
_entity.id
_entity.type
_entity.pdbx_description
1 polymer ?
#
loop_
_entity_poly.entity_id
_entity_poly.type
_entity_poly.pdbx_seq_one_letter_code
_entity_poly.pdbx_strand_id
1 'polypeptide(L)'
;MPAILTVQPREARHQSAQCLLHLVNSLVFLAMLSAAWHCSSYASKGLFGARPGAFLGRRDLGAQGTSSHDKFNASVVFFAFGITSAVTFRAFRRMEQAALPAVVSDDLGAYIKAEATWAATELKNARLAVLLTCHSSSVAALICISRPWLLVLCSEDDDSCYIAYQLVVPVLELGAVMVEIISLFSLLGVFSLKPPDIRVAPQPGRRAGSARLTTRVDTLTEAWWATARELASRSVSLEQLLRFWGELGSEGLMPHYDTERSTTNDVVRQAIIPKSRRPNGGGDCLAKVFQEGGEVIPPKAMVTHSWRNNFRDLVAAIIADAGKKDEYWRIAAKLQGSPVDAARQVDKLLWKLHGNEHRYWICAFCVNQHASICGGYADPPSISDASAYKRWWESRYDTVTEQPLPICSCSQPKLFSNKDSARCELNKFDDMMTVLHDTVLGFRQVVAVDRQLDVFNRAWCVAELVEASRLDMQQVIQVHSTSELDIYSGDTEAYATLATLSVQDCCASRPEDKEDILARIGHLASEFHGPIKLLSLHEPLGLTDFRLTQQNAVIFGHQADMLRSTR
;
A
#
# COMPACT_ATOMS: atom_id res chain seq x y z
N MET A 1 -25.74 -10.45 31.74
CA MET A 1 -24.85 -9.75 30.78
C MET A 1 -24.73 -10.62 29.54
N PRO A 2 -25.16 -10.17 28.36
CA PRO A 2 -25.01 -10.98 27.15
C PRO A 2 -23.57 -10.88 26.66
N ALA A 3 -22.99 -12.03 26.30
CA ALA A 3 -21.68 -12.13 25.70
C ALA A 3 -21.68 -11.45 24.32
N ILE A 4 -20.92 -10.37 24.19
CA ILE A 4 -20.62 -9.74 22.91
C ILE A 4 -19.54 -10.60 22.25
N LEU A 5 -19.96 -11.44 21.30
CA LEU A 5 -19.06 -12.15 20.39
C LEU A 5 -18.43 -11.12 19.44
N THR A 6 -17.19 -10.74 19.72
CA THR A 6 -16.36 -9.94 18.81
C THR A 6 -15.86 -10.85 17.69
N VAL A 7 -16.46 -10.73 16.51
CA VAL A 7 -15.97 -11.36 15.27
C VAL A 7 -14.63 -10.71 14.91
N GLN A 8 -13.59 -11.53 14.73
CA GLN A 8 -12.25 -11.07 14.36
C GLN A 8 -12.27 -10.41 12.96
N PRO A 9 -11.63 -9.24 12.77
CA PRO A 9 -11.62 -8.49 11.50
C PRO A 9 -11.15 -9.31 10.28
N ARG A 10 -10.36 -10.36 10.53
CA ARG A 10 -9.82 -11.27 9.52
C ARG A 10 -10.90 -12.11 8.82
N GLU A 11 -11.91 -12.57 9.57
CA GLU A 11 -13.02 -13.37 9.02
C GLU A 11 -13.98 -12.51 8.19
N ALA A 12 -14.26 -11.27 8.63
CA ALA A 12 -15.13 -10.34 7.91
C ALA A 12 -14.57 -9.96 6.53
N ARG A 13 -13.24 -9.82 6.40
CA ARG A 13 -12.59 -9.48 5.11
C ARG A 13 -12.60 -10.66 4.13
N HIS A 14 -12.29 -11.86 4.61
CA HIS A 14 -12.30 -13.06 3.77
C HIS A 14 -13.71 -13.40 3.27
N GLN A 15 -14.72 -13.17 4.11
CA GLN A 15 -16.13 -13.30 3.71
C GLN A 15 -16.54 -12.25 2.68
N SER A 16 -16.02 -11.01 2.78
CA SER A 16 -16.33 -9.93 1.82
C SER A 16 -15.75 -10.20 0.43
N ALA A 17 -14.50 -10.65 0.34
CA ALA A 17 -13.86 -11.01 -0.94
C ALA A 17 -14.53 -12.23 -1.61
N GLN A 18 -14.88 -13.25 -0.81
CA GLN A 18 -15.65 -14.40 -1.32
C GLN A 18 -17.05 -13.99 -1.78
N CYS A 19 -17.72 -13.08 -1.08
CA CYS A 19 -19.01 -12.52 -1.52
C CYS A 19 -18.89 -11.79 -2.86
N LEU A 20 -17.83 -11.00 -3.06
CA LEU A 20 -17.60 -10.30 -4.33
C LEU A 20 -17.33 -11.27 -5.49
N LEU A 21 -16.53 -12.32 -5.27
CA LEU A 21 -16.26 -13.33 -6.28
C LEU A 21 -17.51 -14.15 -6.63
N HIS A 22 -18.30 -14.57 -5.63
CA HIS A 22 -19.58 -15.25 -5.85
C HIS A 22 -20.57 -14.37 -6.58
N LEU A 23 -20.57 -13.06 -6.30
CA LEU A 23 -21.39 -12.08 -6.99
C LEU A 23 -21.02 -11.95 -8.47
N VAL A 24 -19.73 -11.78 -8.78
CA VAL A 24 -19.24 -11.70 -10.17
C VAL A 24 -19.60 -12.97 -10.95
N ASN A 25 -19.35 -14.14 -10.36
CA ASN A 25 -19.70 -15.41 -10.99
C ASN A 25 -21.21 -15.57 -11.21
N SER A 26 -22.04 -15.10 -10.27
CA SER A 26 -23.50 -15.14 -10.40
C SER A 26 -23.99 -14.19 -11.50
N LEU A 27 -23.40 -13.00 -11.62
CA LEU A 27 -23.73 -12.04 -12.68
C LEU A 27 -23.32 -12.53 -14.07
N VAL A 28 -22.13 -13.14 -14.20
CA VAL A 28 -21.68 -13.77 -15.45
C VAL A 28 -22.60 -14.93 -15.84
N PHE A 29 -22.97 -15.78 -14.88
CA PHE A 29 -23.88 -16.90 -15.12
C PHE A 29 -25.27 -16.42 -15.57
N LEU A 30 -25.82 -15.37 -14.94
CA LEU A 30 -27.08 -14.76 -15.33
C LEU A 30 -27.02 -14.15 -16.74
N ALA A 31 -25.93 -13.47 -17.09
CA ALA A 31 -25.74 -12.92 -18.43
C ALA A 31 -25.67 -14.03 -19.50
N MET A 32 -24.99 -15.14 -19.19
CA MET A 32 -24.93 -16.30 -20.08
C MET A 32 -26.29 -16.98 -20.27
N LEU A 33 -27.08 -17.12 -19.20
CA LEU A 33 -28.43 -17.69 -19.28
C LEU A 33 -29.39 -16.80 -20.06
N SER A 34 -29.33 -15.48 -19.86
CA SER A 34 -30.10 -14.51 -20.63
C SER A 34 -29.75 -14.57 -22.12
N ALA A 35 -28.45 -14.57 -22.45
CA ALA A 35 -27.98 -14.68 -23.83
C ALA A 35 -28.39 -16.01 -24.49
N ALA A 36 -28.28 -17.13 -23.76
CA ALA A 36 -28.69 -18.44 -24.24
C ALA A 36 -30.22 -18.51 -24.51
N TRP A 37 -31.02 -17.89 -23.64
CA TRP A 37 -32.47 -17.78 -23.82
C TRP A 37 -32.85 -16.96 -25.05
N HIS A 38 -32.23 -15.78 -25.23
CA HIS A 38 -32.46 -14.95 -26.41
C HIS A 38 -32.04 -15.66 -27.70
N CYS A 39 -30.87 -16.32 -27.72
CA CYS A 39 -30.43 -17.11 -28.88
C CYS A 39 -31.38 -18.27 -29.21
N SER A 40 -31.91 -18.97 -28.21
CA SER A 40 -32.89 -20.06 -28.42
C SER A 40 -34.23 -19.55 -28.95
N SER A 41 -34.70 -18.39 -28.46
CA SER A 41 -35.92 -17.73 -28.95
C SER A 41 -35.81 -17.23 -30.40
N TYR A 42 -34.62 -16.80 -30.83
CA TYR A 42 -34.38 -16.41 -32.23
C TYR A 42 -34.19 -17.62 -33.15
N ALA A 43 -33.50 -18.67 -32.70
CA ALA A 43 -33.29 -19.88 -33.49
C ALA A 43 -34.60 -20.63 -33.80
N SER A 44 -35.54 -20.64 -32.85
CA SER A 44 -36.89 -21.20 -33.06
C SER A 44 -37.73 -20.43 -34.07
N LYS A 45 -37.48 -19.13 -34.28
CA LYS A 45 -38.14 -18.32 -35.32
C LYS A 45 -37.52 -18.50 -36.71
N GLY A 46 -36.21 -18.81 -36.79
CA GLY A 46 -35.51 -19.07 -38.06
C GLY A 46 -35.90 -20.38 -38.74
N LEU A 47 -36.40 -21.36 -37.99
CA LEU A 47 -36.84 -22.66 -38.51
C LEU A 47 -38.25 -22.66 -39.12
N PHE A 48 -39.01 -21.56 -38.98
CA PHE A 48 -40.34 -21.40 -39.59
C PHE A 48 -40.39 -20.39 -40.74
N GLY A 49 -39.23 -19.97 -41.27
CA GLY A 49 -39.12 -19.15 -42.48
C GLY A 49 -39.43 -19.93 -43.76
N ALA A 50 -40.65 -20.44 -43.91
CA ALA A 50 -41.17 -20.89 -45.19
C ALA A 50 -41.84 -19.70 -45.91
N ARG A 51 -41.54 -19.57 -47.20
CA ARG A 51 -41.91 -18.48 -48.13
C ARG A 51 -43.39 -18.06 -48.01
N PRO A 52 -43.71 -16.75 -48.06
CA PRO A 52 -45.07 -16.27 -48.27
C PRO A 52 -45.42 -16.39 -49.75
N GLY A 53 -45.90 -17.56 -50.16
CA GLY A 53 -46.36 -17.77 -51.54
C GLY A 53 -46.87 -19.19 -51.70
N ALA A 54 -48.19 -19.30 -51.89
CA ALA A 54 -48.97 -20.53 -52.06
C ALA A 54 -49.31 -21.29 -50.76
N PHE A 55 -50.30 -20.79 -50.01
CA PHE A 55 -51.20 -21.67 -49.25
C PHE A 55 -52.55 -20.98 -48.98
N LEU A 56 -53.27 -20.64 -50.05
CA LEU A 56 -54.72 -20.43 -49.98
C LEU A 56 -55.38 -21.77 -50.26
N GLY A 57 -55.77 -22.48 -49.20
CA GLY A 57 -56.66 -23.64 -49.33
C GLY A 57 -56.41 -24.79 -48.36
N ARG A 58 -56.67 -24.59 -47.06
CA ARG A 58 -57.48 -25.50 -46.22
C ARG A 58 -57.46 -25.03 -44.77
N ARG A 59 -58.67 -24.76 -44.25
CA ARG A 59 -58.99 -24.71 -42.83
C ARG A 59 -58.76 -26.12 -42.26
N ASP A 60 -57.79 -26.23 -41.35
CA ASP A 60 -57.77 -27.15 -40.21
C ASP A 60 -56.50 -26.87 -39.40
N LEU A 61 -56.48 -25.71 -38.73
CA LEU A 61 -55.53 -25.45 -37.65
C LEU A 61 -56.04 -26.14 -36.40
N GLY A 62 -55.81 -27.45 -36.33
CA GLY A 62 -55.88 -28.18 -35.07
C GLY A 62 -54.89 -27.51 -34.10
N ALA A 63 -55.40 -27.03 -32.96
CA ALA A 63 -54.62 -26.44 -31.90
C ALA A 63 -53.55 -27.44 -31.44
N GLN A 64 -52.35 -27.35 -32.02
CA GLN A 64 -51.15 -27.97 -31.46
C GLN A 64 -50.87 -27.21 -30.17
N GLY A 65 -51.42 -27.73 -29.07
CA GLY A 65 -51.18 -27.22 -27.74
C GLY A 65 -49.67 -27.18 -27.52
N THR A 66 -49.15 -25.98 -27.22
CA THR A 66 -47.80 -25.82 -26.66
C THR A 66 -47.59 -26.91 -25.62
N SER A 67 -46.57 -27.74 -25.80
CA SER A 67 -46.35 -28.89 -24.93
C SER A 67 -46.25 -28.41 -23.48
N SER A 68 -46.74 -29.18 -22.51
CA SER A 68 -46.63 -28.83 -21.08
C SER A 68 -45.17 -28.56 -20.65
N HIS A 69 -44.22 -29.09 -21.42
CA HIS A 69 -42.79 -28.94 -21.24
C HIS A 69 -42.29 -27.49 -21.42
N ASP A 70 -42.87 -26.72 -22.36
CA ASP A 70 -42.42 -25.34 -22.64
C ASP A 70 -42.87 -24.36 -21.55
N LYS A 71 -44.07 -24.58 -20.98
CA LYS A 71 -44.59 -23.79 -19.85
C LYS A 71 -43.83 -24.05 -18.55
N PHE A 72 -43.36 -25.29 -18.37
CA PHE A 72 -42.55 -25.67 -17.21
C PHE A 72 -41.17 -24.98 -17.24
N ASN A 73 -40.51 -24.96 -18.40
CA ASN A 73 -39.19 -24.35 -18.56
C ASN A 73 -39.20 -22.83 -18.28
N ALA A 74 -40.20 -22.09 -18.75
CA ALA A 74 -40.30 -20.66 -18.49
C ALA A 74 -40.43 -20.37 -16.97
N SER A 75 -41.29 -21.12 -16.26
CA SER A 75 -41.53 -20.93 -14.82
C SER A 75 -40.28 -21.18 -13.98
N VAL A 76 -39.47 -22.18 -14.36
CA VAL A 76 -38.20 -22.50 -13.69
C VAL A 76 -37.17 -21.38 -13.88
N VAL A 77 -37.08 -20.79 -15.08
CA VAL A 77 -36.17 -19.66 -15.36
C VAL A 77 -36.57 -18.42 -14.53
N PHE A 78 -37.86 -18.11 -14.42
CA PHE A 78 -38.34 -16.99 -13.59
C PHE A 78 -38.03 -17.17 -12.11
N PHE A 79 -38.22 -18.38 -11.61
CA PHE A 79 -37.96 -18.69 -10.21
C PHE A 79 -36.46 -18.61 -9.90
N ALA A 80 -35.60 -19.15 -10.77
CA ALA A 80 -34.15 -19.07 -10.63
C ALA A 80 -33.65 -17.62 -10.70
N PHE A 81 -34.20 -16.81 -11.59
CA PHE A 81 -33.87 -15.38 -11.69
C PHE A 81 -34.25 -14.64 -10.41
N GLY A 82 -35.50 -14.79 -9.94
CA GLY A 82 -35.98 -14.13 -8.71
C GLY A 82 -35.16 -14.47 -7.47
N ILE A 83 -34.74 -15.73 -7.32
CA ILE A 83 -33.85 -16.15 -6.21
C ILE A 83 -32.49 -15.47 -6.33
N THR A 84 -31.87 -15.50 -7.51
CA THR A 84 -30.52 -14.95 -7.71
C THR A 84 -30.52 -13.44 -7.45
N SER A 85 -31.51 -12.71 -7.97
CA SER A 85 -31.69 -11.28 -7.71
C SER A 85 -31.87 -10.97 -6.22
N ALA A 86 -32.68 -11.77 -5.50
CA ALA A 86 -32.91 -11.57 -4.06
C ALA A 86 -31.64 -11.85 -3.22
N VAL A 87 -30.86 -12.87 -3.58
CA VAL A 87 -29.58 -13.20 -2.93
C VAL A 87 -28.57 -12.08 -3.16
N THR A 88 -28.40 -11.65 -4.41
CA THR A 88 -27.50 -10.54 -4.78
C THR A 88 -27.89 -9.25 -4.05
N PHE A 89 -29.18 -8.91 -4.02
CA PHE A 89 -29.68 -7.72 -3.31
C PHE A 89 -29.38 -7.78 -1.80
N ARG A 90 -29.58 -8.93 -1.16
CA ARG A 90 -29.23 -9.12 0.26
C ARG A 90 -27.73 -9.00 0.51
N ALA A 91 -26.89 -9.50 -0.39
CA ALA A 91 -25.43 -9.40 -0.29
C ALA A 91 -24.97 -7.92 -0.33
N PHE A 92 -25.43 -7.14 -1.31
CA PHE A 92 -25.13 -5.71 -1.40
C PHE A 92 -25.58 -4.94 -0.17
N ARG A 93 -26.80 -5.20 0.33
CA ARG A 93 -27.31 -4.54 1.54
C ARG A 93 -26.45 -4.84 2.77
N ARG A 94 -25.93 -6.07 2.89
CA ARG A 94 -25.00 -6.43 3.98
C ARG A 94 -23.65 -5.72 3.86
N MET A 95 -23.10 -5.62 2.65
CA MET A 95 -21.84 -4.88 2.43
C MET A 95 -21.99 -3.39 2.72
N GLU A 96 -23.09 -2.77 2.31
CA GLU A 96 -23.42 -1.37 2.62
C GLU A 96 -23.57 -1.15 4.13
N GLN A 97 -24.26 -2.04 4.84
CA GLN A 97 -24.38 -2.00 6.30
C GLN A 97 -23.03 -2.18 7.01
N ALA A 98 -22.09 -2.94 6.43
CA ALA A 98 -20.75 -3.12 6.96
C ALA A 98 -19.84 -1.89 6.73
N ALA A 99 -20.09 -1.12 5.66
CA ALA A 99 -19.35 0.12 5.37
C ALA A 99 -19.84 1.32 6.21
N LEU A 100 -21.12 1.32 6.62
CA LEU A 100 -21.75 2.45 7.32
C LEU A 100 -21.05 2.90 8.62
N PRO A 101 -20.54 2.01 9.50
CA PRO A 101 -19.83 2.42 10.71
C PRO A 101 -18.58 3.26 10.44
N ALA A 102 -17.86 2.98 9.34
CA ALA A 102 -16.67 3.75 8.94
C ALA A 102 -17.03 5.15 8.42
N VAL A 103 -18.22 5.31 7.82
CA VAL A 103 -18.71 6.62 7.34
C VAL A 103 -19.16 7.51 8.50
N VAL A 104 -19.73 6.92 9.56
CA VAL A 104 -20.33 7.65 10.68
C VAL A 104 -19.31 7.96 11.79
N SER A 105 -18.19 7.24 11.87
CA SER A 105 -17.16 7.51 12.87
C SER A 105 -16.54 8.90 12.67
N ASP A 106 -16.58 9.73 13.72
CA ASP A 106 -15.90 11.02 13.75
C ASP A 106 -14.40 10.88 14.11
N ASP A 107 -14.01 9.71 14.63
CA ASP A 107 -12.62 9.40 15.01
C ASP A 107 -11.77 8.91 13.81
N LEU A 108 -12.39 8.63 12.67
CA LEU A 108 -11.67 8.24 11.46
C LEU A 108 -11.07 9.47 10.78
N GLY A 109 -9.77 9.41 10.45
CA GLY A 109 -9.10 10.45 9.66
C GLY A 109 -9.87 10.79 8.38
N ALA A 110 -9.85 12.07 7.99
CA ALA A 110 -10.66 12.60 6.87
C ALA A 110 -10.50 11.80 5.56
N TYR A 111 -9.32 11.24 5.33
CA TYR A 111 -9.06 10.35 4.19
C TYR A 111 -9.90 9.07 4.25
N ILE A 112 -9.81 8.30 5.34
CA ILE A 112 -10.55 7.03 5.48
C ILE A 112 -12.06 7.30 5.42
N LYS A 113 -12.53 8.39 6.02
CA LYS A 113 -13.95 8.79 5.95
C LYS A 113 -14.40 9.07 4.51
N ALA A 114 -13.59 9.79 3.73
CA ALA A 114 -13.88 10.08 2.33
C ALA A 114 -13.83 8.82 1.45
N GLU A 115 -12.85 7.93 1.67
CA GLU A 115 -12.74 6.65 0.99
C GLU A 115 -13.93 5.73 1.32
N ALA A 116 -14.31 5.62 2.59
CA ALA A 116 -15.49 4.87 3.04
C ALA A 116 -16.78 5.44 2.44
N THR A 117 -16.89 6.76 2.33
CA THR A 117 -18.05 7.43 1.71
C THR A 117 -18.12 7.15 0.22
N TRP A 118 -16.98 7.19 -0.49
CA TRP A 118 -16.89 6.82 -1.90
C TRP A 118 -17.28 5.34 -2.10
N ALA A 119 -16.70 4.43 -1.32
CA ALA A 119 -17.02 3.00 -1.39
C ALA A 119 -18.50 2.70 -1.12
N ALA A 120 -19.10 3.37 -0.12
CA ALA A 120 -20.53 3.26 0.17
C ALA A 120 -21.39 3.77 -1.00
N THR A 121 -20.96 4.84 -1.67
CA THR A 121 -21.65 5.40 -2.85
C THR A 121 -21.58 4.43 -4.03
N GLU A 122 -20.41 3.85 -4.31
CA GLU A 122 -20.25 2.86 -5.38
C GLU A 122 -21.06 1.58 -5.11
N LEU A 123 -21.09 1.09 -3.86
CA LEU A 123 -21.95 -0.04 -3.47
C LEU A 123 -23.44 0.26 -3.68
N LYS A 124 -23.88 1.49 -3.38
CA LYS A 124 -25.25 1.94 -3.61
C LYS A 124 -25.58 2.00 -5.11
N ASN A 125 -24.66 2.50 -5.93
CA ASN A 125 -24.80 2.55 -7.39
C ASN A 125 -24.86 1.13 -7.99
N ALA A 126 -23.98 0.23 -7.55
CA ALA A 126 -24.00 -1.17 -7.96
C ALA A 126 -25.33 -1.86 -7.59
N ARG A 127 -25.85 -1.59 -6.38
CA ARG A 127 -27.16 -2.11 -5.95
C ARG A 127 -28.30 -1.59 -6.84
N LEU A 128 -28.28 -0.30 -7.18
CA LEU A 128 -29.29 0.31 -8.06
C LEU A 128 -29.22 -0.30 -9.48
N ALA A 129 -28.02 -0.49 -10.01
CA ALA A 129 -27.81 -1.12 -11.32
C ALA A 129 -28.36 -2.55 -11.35
N VAL A 130 -28.09 -3.37 -10.33
CA VAL A 130 -28.67 -4.72 -10.24
C VAL A 130 -30.19 -4.67 -10.19
N LEU A 131 -30.78 -3.77 -9.39
CA LEU A 131 -32.23 -3.63 -9.33
C LEU A 131 -32.83 -3.25 -10.68
N LEU A 132 -32.20 -2.32 -11.40
CA LEU A 132 -32.62 -1.89 -12.74
C LEU A 132 -32.56 -3.05 -13.73
N THR A 133 -31.46 -3.80 -13.77
CA THR A 133 -31.33 -5.01 -14.61
C THR A 133 -32.41 -6.02 -14.27
N CYS A 134 -32.64 -6.29 -12.99
CA CYS A 134 -33.67 -7.27 -12.58
C CYS A 134 -35.06 -6.83 -13.01
N HIS A 135 -35.36 -5.54 -12.91
CA HIS A 135 -36.65 -5.00 -13.29
C HIS A 135 -36.83 -4.98 -14.82
N SER A 136 -35.81 -4.58 -15.59
CA SER A 136 -35.85 -4.59 -17.05
C SER A 136 -36.03 -6.00 -17.60
N SER A 137 -35.31 -7.00 -17.08
CA SER A 137 -35.48 -8.39 -17.50
C SER A 137 -36.88 -8.92 -17.15
N SER A 138 -37.43 -8.52 -16.00
CA SER A 138 -38.81 -8.89 -15.61
C SER A 138 -39.86 -8.28 -16.55
N VAL A 139 -39.67 -7.03 -16.97
CA VAL A 139 -40.55 -6.36 -17.95
C VAL A 139 -40.44 -7.02 -19.33
N ALA A 140 -39.22 -7.28 -19.81
CA ALA A 140 -39.00 -7.96 -21.09
C ALA A 140 -39.68 -9.33 -21.14
N ALA A 141 -39.55 -10.08 -20.05
CA ALA A 141 -40.24 -11.34 -19.86
C ALA A 141 -41.77 -11.24 -19.89
N LEU A 142 -42.35 -10.27 -19.16
CA LEU A 142 -43.79 -10.03 -19.16
C LEU A 142 -44.29 -9.67 -20.57
N ILE A 143 -43.51 -8.90 -21.33
CA ILE A 143 -43.79 -8.59 -22.74
C ILE A 143 -43.78 -9.88 -23.57
N CYS A 144 -42.76 -10.74 -23.43
CA CYS A 144 -42.70 -12.01 -24.15
C CYS A 144 -43.87 -12.95 -23.81
N ILE A 145 -44.28 -13.03 -22.54
CA ILE A 145 -45.40 -13.88 -22.09
C ILE A 145 -46.76 -13.32 -22.55
N SER A 146 -46.92 -11.99 -22.54
CA SER A 146 -48.17 -11.34 -22.98
C SER A 146 -48.31 -11.28 -24.50
N ARG A 147 -47.20 -11.48 -25.24
CA ARG A 147 -47.13 -11.44 -26.70
C ARG A 147 -48.24 -12.24 -27.42
N PRO A 148 -48.52 -13.51 -27.07
CA PRO A 148 -49.59 -14.28 -27.70
C PRO A 148 -50.98 -13.76 -27.35
N TRP A 149 -51.17 -13.27 -26.13
CA TRP A 149 -52.46 -12.71 -25.68
C TRP A 149 -52.77 -11.39 -26.37
N LEU A 150 -51.76 -10.52 -26.54
CA LEU A 150 -51.87 -9.27 -27.28
C LEU A 150 -52.21 -9.53 -28.76
N LEU A 151 -51.65 -10.59 -29.36
CA LEU A 151 -51.99 -11.01 -30.72
C LEU A 151 -53.44 -11.50 -30.84
N VAL A 152 -53.98 -12.19 -29.84
CA VAL A 152 -55.39 -12.63 -29.82
C VAL A 152 -56.34 -11.44 -29.63
N LEU A 153 -55.91 -10.40 -28.91
CA LEU A 153 -56.71 -9.21 -28.64
C LEU A 153 -56.77 -8.23 -29.82
N CYS A 154 -55.75 -8.22 -30.70
CA CYS A 154 -55.88 -7.52 -31.98
C CYS A 154 -56.75 -8.34 -32.93
N SER A 155 -57.99 -7.89 -33.11
CA SER A 155 -58.94 -8.41 -34.11
C SER A 155 -58.31 -8.52 -35.50
N GLU A 156 -58.60 -9.60 -36.25
CA GLU A 156 -58.12 -9.80 -37.62
C GLU A 156 -58.53 -8.67 -38.59
N ASP A 157 -59.55 -7.87 -38.24
CA ASP A 157 -60.08 -6.81 -39.10
C ASP A 157 -59.50 -5.40 -38.80
N ASP A 158 -58.60 -5.24 -37.82
CA ASP A 158 -58.03 -3.93 -37.46
C ASP A 158 -56.51 -3.87 -37.69
N ASP A 159 -56.15 -3.56 -38.94
CA ASP A 159 -54.77 -3.34 -39.38
C ASP A 159 -54.02 -2.31 -38.51
N SER A 160 -54.74 -1.34 -37.91
CA SER A 160 -54.12 -0.32 -37.06
C SER A 160 -53.62 -0.90 -35.74
N CYS A 161 -54.35 -1.85 -35.13
CA CYS A 161 -53.94 -2.55 -33.91
C CYS A 161 -52.68 -3.38 -34.16
N TYR A 162 -52.65 -4.10 -35.29
CA TYR A 162 -51.52 -4.95 -35.67
C TYR A 162 -50.24 -4.12 -35.93
N ILE A 163 -50.35 -3.00 -36.65
CA ILE A 163 -49.23 -2.10 -36.91
C ILE A 163 -48.71 -1.48 -35.61
N ALA A 164 -49.60 -1.00 -34.73
CA ALA A 164 -49.22 -0.45 -33.43
C ALA A 164 -48.47 -1.49 -32.57
N TYR A 165 -48.96 -2.73 -32.55
CA TYR A 165 -48.31 -3.83 -31.84
C TYR A 165 -46.92 -4.16 -32.39
N GLN A 166 -46.76 -4.24 -33.73
CA GLN A 166 -45.47 -4.50 -34.38
C GLN A 166 -44.45 -3.38 -34.14
N LEU A 167 -44.88 -2.16 -33.83
CA LEU A 167 -44.00 -1.04 -33.46
C LEU A 167 -43.69 -1.01 -31.95
N VAL A 168 -44.70 -1.20 -31.10
CA VAL A 168 -44.55 -1.04 -29.65
C VAL A 168 -43.70 -2.14 -29.03
N VAL A 169 -43.89 -3.41 -29.43
CA VAL A 169 -43.16 -4.52 -28.82
C VAL A 169 -41.64 -4.43 -29.05
N PRO A 170 -41.13 -4.20 -30.27
CA PRO A 170 -39.69 -4.03 -30.49
C PRO A 170 -39.11 -2.81 -29.77
N VAL A 171 -39.87 -1.72 -29.65
CA VAL A 171 -39.42 -0.51 -28.92
C VAL A 171 -39.25 -0.82 -27.43
N LEU A 172 -40.18 -1.56 -26.83
CA LEU A 172 -40.07 -1.97 -25.43
C LEU A 172 -38.95 -3.01 -25.21
N GLU A 173 -38.78 -3.97 -26.12
CA GLU A 173 -37.67 -4.93 -26.10
C GLU A 173 -36.31 -4.19 -26.21
N LEU A 174 -36.19 -3.23 -27.12
CA LEU A 174 -34.99 -2.40 -27.26
C LEU A 174 -34.73 -1.54 -26.01
N GLY A 175 -35.79 -0.97 -25.42
CA GLY A 175 -35.69 -0.21 -24.17
C GLY A 175 -35.16 -1.06 -23.01
N ALA A 176 -35.61 -2.30 -22.87
CA ALA A 176 -35.12 -3.22 -21.86
C ALA A 176 -33.63 -3.54 -22.05
N VAL A 177 -33.21 -3.85 -23.29
CA VAL A 177 -31.79 -4.11 -23.61
C VAL A 177 -30.91 -2.90 -23.30
N MET A 178 -31.36 -1.68 -23.62
CA MET A 178 -30.61 -0.46 -23.31
C MET A 178 -30.44 -0.25 -21.80
N VAL A 179 -31.47 -0.54 -20.99
CA VAL A 179 -31.37 -0.48 -19.53
C VAL A 179 -30.38 -1.52 -18.99
N GLU A 180 -30.35 -2.72 -19.55
CA GLU A 180 -29.37 -3.76 -19.17
C GLU A 180 -27.94 -3.33 -19.51
N ILE A 181 -27.71 -2.76 -20.71
CA ILE A 181 -26.40 -2.25 -21.13
C ILE A 181 -25.93 -1.11 -20.21
N ILE A 182 -26.80 -0.14 -19.90
CA ILE A 182 -26.46 0.97 -19.00
C ILE A 182 -26.16 0.47 -17.59
N SER A 183 -26.94 -0.50 -17.10
CA SER A 183 -26.72 -1.11 -15.79
C SER A 183 -25.42 -1.90 -15.73
N LEU A 184 -25.05 -2.59 -16.81
CA LEU A 184 -23.78 -3.30 -16.93
C LEU A 184 -22.60 -2.33 -16.97
N PHE A 185 -22.69 -1.25 -17.75
CA PHE A 185 -21.68 -0.18 -17.72
C PHE A 185 -21.55 0.47 -16.33
N SER A 186 -22.66 0.62 -15.60
CA SER A 186 -22.64 1.11 -14.21
C SER A 186 -21.92 0.12 -13.29
N LEU A 187 -22.15 -1.18 -13.43
CA LEU A 187 -21.48 -2.23 -12.64
C LEU A 187 -19.98 -2.37 -12.95
N LEU A 188 -19.60 -2.15 -14.21
CA LEU A 188 -18.19 -2.11 -14.64
C LEU A 188 -17.47 -0.82 -14.22
N GLY A 189 -18.19 0.10 -13.57
CA GLY A 189 -17.65 1.36 -13.09
C GLY A 189 -17.36 2.39 -14.19
N VAL A 190 -17.97 2.25 -15.37
CA VAL A 190 -17.84 3.25 -16.46
C VAL A 190 -18.45 4.59 -16.05
N PHE A 191 -19.48 4.55 -15.21
CA PHE A 191 -20.10 5.74 -14.60
C PHE A 191 -19.65 5.96 -13.15
N SER A 192 -18.70 5.16 -12.64
CA SER A 192 -18.18 5.39 -11.30
C SER A 192 -17.57 6.77 -11.25
N LEU A 193 -17.85 7.48 -10.16
CA LEU A 193 -17.15 8.71 -9.90
C LEU A 193 -15.69 8.31 -9.72
N LYS A 194 -14.78 9.03 -10.40
CA LYS A 194 -13.35 8.91 -10.11
C LYS A 194 -13.20 8.90 -8.59
N PRO A 195 -12.38 8.00 -8.01
CA PRO A 195 -12.04 8.07 -6.60
C PRO A 195 -11.76 9.53 -6.28
N PRO A 196 -12.34 10.09 -5.20
CA PRO A 196 -12.20 11.50 -4.93
C PRO A 196 -10.73 11.85 -5.06
N ASP A 197 -10.40 12.81 -5.94
CA ASP A 197 -9.05 13.35 -6.06
C ASP A 197 -8.82 14.16 -4.78
N ILE A 198 -8.65 13.45 -3.67
CA ILE A 198 -8.28 14.02 -2.39
C ILE A 198 -6.81 14.33 -2.54
N ARG A 199 -6.55 15.41 -3.27
CA ARG A 199 -5.42 16.26 -2.96
C ARG A 199 -5.68 16.66 -1.53
N VAL A 200 -4.91 16.07 -0.62
CA VAL A 200 -4.77 16.61 0.72
C VAL A 200 -4.21 17.99 0.46
N ALA A 201 -5.08 18.99 0.35
CA ALA A 201 -4.69 20.35 0.08
C ALA A 201 -3.57 20.63 1.06
N PRO A 202 -2.34 20.97 0.59
CA PRO A 202 -1.22 21.20 1.48
C PRO A 202 -1.74 22.14 2.54
N GLN A 203 -1.79 21.67 3.79
CA GLN A 203 -2.51 22.40 4.84
C GLN A 203 -1.99 23.83 4.78
N PRO A 204 -2.85 24.83 4.46
CA PRO A 204 -2.40 26.14 4.02
C PRO A 204 -1.46 26.69 5.06
N GLY A 205 -0.17 26.71 4.72
CA GLY A 205 0.99 26.91 5.58
C GLY A 205 0.64 27.24 7.01
N ARG A 206 0.10 26.25 7.75
CA ARG A 206 -0.04 26.38 9.19
C ARG A 206 1.40 26.26 9.62
N ARG A 207 2.14 27.38 9.60
CA ARG A 207 3.34 27.58 10.38
C ARG A 207 2.88 27.13 11.74
N ALA A 208 3.18 25.88 12.08
CA ALA A 208 2.83 25.31 13.36
C ALA A 208 3.31 26.36 14.33
N GLY A 209 2.35 27.05 14.95
CA GLY A 209 2.64 28.21 15.78
C GLY A 209 3.74 27.72 16.67
N SER A 210 4.91 28.35 16.54
CA SER A 210 6.16 27.87 17.10
C SER A 210 6.11 28.10 18.61
N ALA A 211 5.15 27.46 19.28
CA ALA A 211 5.40 26.80 20.54
C ALA A 211 6.49 25.77 20.26
N ARG A 212 7.70 26.28 20.00
CA ARG A 212 8.94 25.60 20.26
C ARG A 212 8.75 24.90 21.61
N LEU A 213 9.43 23.78 21.78
CA LEU A 213 9.86 23.30 23.08
C LEU A 213 10.75 24.35 23.81
N THR A 214 10.40 25.66 23.79
CA THR A 214 11.07 26.73 24.54
C THR A 214 11.09 26.41 26.02
N THR A 215 10.09 25.68 26.54
CA THR A 215 10.12 25.18 27.92
C THR A 215 11.27 24.21 28.20
N ARG A 216 11.84 23.55 27.18
CA ARG A 216 13.01 22.68 27.33
C ARG A 216 14.32 23.40 27.04
N VAL A 217 14.35 24.29 26.04
CA VAL A 217 15.57 24.96 25.57
C VAL A 217 16.26 25.77 26.68
N ASP A 218 15.49 26.38 27.58
CA ASP A 218 16.05 27.19 28.69
C ASP A 218 16.76 26.36 29.78
N THR A 219 16.64 25.02 29.74
CA THR A 219 17.27 24.10 30.71
C THR A 219 18.43 23.27 30.14
N LEU A 220 18.68 23.34 28.82
CA LEU A 220 19.73 22.54 28.19
C LEU A 220 21.10 23.19 28.36
N THR A 221 22.07 22.39 28.79
CA THR A 221 23.44 22.86 29.04
C THR A 221 24.22 23.03 27.74
N GLU A 222 25.29 23.82 27.76
CA GLU A 222 26.18 23.95 26.59
C GLU A 222 26.81 22.60 26.18
N ALA A 223 27.01 21.68 27.14
CA ALA A 223 27.47 20.32 26.87
C ALA A 223 26.47 19.50 26.03
N TRP A 224 25.17 19.72 26.21
CA TRP A 224 24.12 19.09 25.40
C TRP A 224 24.24 19.49 23.93
N TRP A 225 24.25 20.81 23.68
CA TRP A 225 24.34 21.35 22.34
C TRP A 225 25.69 21.09 21.68
N ALA A 226 26.77 21.07 22.46
CA ALA A 226 28.08 20.66 21.96
C ALA A 226 28.04 19.22 21.42
N THR A 227 27.38 18.30 22.12
CA THR A 227 27.22 16.91 21.69
C THR A 227 26.28 16.80 20.48
N ALA A 228 25.18 17.57 20.43
CA ALA A 228 24.28 17.58 19.28
C ALA A 228 24.96 18.12 18.00
N ARG A 229 25.72 19.22 18.11
CA ARG A 229 26.49 19.79 16.98
C ARG A 229 27.61 18.86 16.51
N GLU A 230 28.28 18.22 17.44
CA GLU A 230 29.33 17.25 17.13
C GLU A 230 28.74 15.98 16.48
N LEU A 231 27.55 15.54 16.90
CA LEU A 231 26.82 14.46 16.23
C LEU A 231 26.37 14.87 14.82
N ALA A 232 25.92 16.11 14.63
CA ALA A 232 25.50 16.68 13.35
C ALA A 232 26.66 16.78 12.35
N SER A 233 27.88 17.05 12.80
CA SER A 233 29.03 17.21 11.89
C SER A 233 29.49 15.89 11.25
N ARG A 234 29.04 14.74 11.75
CA ARG A 234 29.45 13.41 11.28
C ARG A 234 28.67 13.03 10.03
N SER A 235 29.36 12.49 9.02
CA SER A 235 28.72 12.01 7.80
C SER A 235 29.53 10.93 7.12
N VAL A 236 28.85 10.11 6.32
CA VAL A 236 29.44 9.07 5.47
C VAL A 236 29.14 9.40 4.02
N SER A 237 30.16 9.47 3.16
CA SER A 237 29.94 9.60 1.72
C SER A 237 29.41 8.28 1.13
N LEU A 238 28.70 8.36 0.01
CA LEU A 238 28.27 7.16 -0.72
C LEU A 238 29.48 6.28 -1.08
N GLU A 239 30.60 6.89 -1.46
CA GLU A 239 31.88 6.19 -1.69
C GLU A 239 32.36 5.39 -0.47
N GLN A 240 32.38 6.01 0.71
CA GLN A 240 32.78 5.34 1.95
C GLN A 240 31.84 4.20 2.32
N LEU A 241 30.52 4.42 2.19
CA LEU A 241 29.51 3.38 2.46
C LEU A 241 29.68 2.18 1.53
N LEU A 242 29.86 2.41 0.22
CA LEU A 242 29.97 1.31 -0.73
C LEU A 242 31.30 0.57 -0.64
N ARG A 243 32.41 1.27 -0.32
CA ARG A 243 33.68 0.60 0.00
C ARG A 243 33.57 -0.28 1.23
N PHE A 244 32.99 0.25 2.32
CA PHE A 244 32.74 -0.53 3.53
C PHE A 244 31.88 -1.76 3.24
N TRP A 245 30.80 -1.58 2.48
CA TRP A 245 29.94 -2.70 2.09
C TRP A 245 30.67 -3.75 1.25
N GLY A 246 31.52 -3.34 0.30
CA GLY A 246 32.32 -4.24 -0.53
C GLY A 246 33.38 -5.05 0.22
N GLU A 247 33.74 -4.64 1.45
CA GLU A 247 34.63 -5.41 2.33
C GLU A 247 33.90 -6.50 3.13
N LEU A 248 32.56 -6.44 3.26
CA LEU A 248 31.80 -7.42 4.02
C LEU A 248 31.84 -8.80 3.34
N GLY A 249 31.92 -9.86 4.14
CA GLY A 249 32.08 -11.23 3.63
C GLY A 249 33.52 -11.58 3.24
N SER A 250 34.46 -10.63 3.36
CA SER A 250 35.89 -10.94 3.25
C SER A 250 36.40 -11.64 4.51
N GLU A 251 37.54 -12.32 4.42
CA GLU A 251 38.19 -12.95 5.59
C GLU A 251 38.49 -11.94 6.72
N GLY A 252 38.72 -10.67 6.36
CA GLY A 252 39.07 -9.62 7.32
C GLY A 252 37.87 -8.92 7.97
N LEU A 253 36.66 -9.06 7.42
CA LEU A 253 35.48 -8.31 7.91
C LEU A 253 34.18 -9.09 7.71
N MET A 254 33.64 -9.60 8.83
CA MET A 254 32.39 -10.36 8.88
C MET A 254 32.30 -11.45 7.79
N PRO A 255 33.12 -12.51 7.84
CA PRO A 255 33.24 -13.49 6.74
C PRO A 255 31.94 -14.23 6.39
N HIS A 256 31.03 -14.37 7.35
CA HIS A 256 29.73 -15.01 7.18
C HIS A 256 28.61 -14.06 6.74
N TYR A 257 28.94 -12.84 6.30
CA TYR A 257 27.95 -11.88 5.83
C TYR A 257 27.17 -12.44 4.64
N ASP A 258 25.84 -12.36 4.74
CA ASP A 258 24.89 -12.83 3.74
C ASP A 258 24.03 -11.64 3.28
N THR A 259 24.07 -11.32 1.99
CA THR A 259 23.35 -10.17 1.43
C THR A 259 21.83 -10.28 1.53
N GLU A 260 21.28 -11.46 1.79
CA GLU A 260 19.84 -11.70 1.89
C GLU A 260 19.36 -11.85 3.34
N ARG A 261 20.27 -12.17 4.27
CA ARG A 261 19.92 -12.43 5.68
C ARG A 261 20.52 -11.45 6.69
N SER A 262 21.73 -10.96 6.46
CA SER A 262 22.41 -10.09 7.44
C SER A 262 21.69 -8.76 7.58
N THR A 263 21.30 -8.46 8.80
CA THR A 263 20.64 -7.22 9.19
C THR A 263 21.66 -6.14 9.51
N THR A 264 21.20 -4.90 9.60
CA THR A 264 22.07 -3.80 10.04
C THR A 264 22.56 -4.02 11.48
N ASN A 265 21.79 -4.67 12.36
CA ASN A 265 22.23 -5.03 13.70
C ASN A 265 23.46 -5.96 13.68
N ASP A 266 23.45 -6.96 12.80
CA ASP A 266 24.57 -7.90 12.65
C ASP A 266 25.84 -7.17 12.19
N VAL A 267 25.69 -6.32 11.17
CA VAL A 267 26.79 -5.51 10.61
C VAL A 267 27.32 -4.50 11.64
N VAL A 268 26.45 -3.87 12.42
CA VAL A 268 26.89 -2.95 13.49
C VAL A 268 27.77 -3.69 14.50
N ARG A 269 27.31 -4.85 14.98
CA ARG A 269 27.96 -5.63 16.04
C ARG A 269 29.25 -6.30 15.58
N GLN A 270 29.33 -6.75 14.34
CA GLN A 270 30.43 -7.60 13.87
C GLN A 270 31.37 -6.93 12.86
N ALA A 271 30.98 -5.80 12.26
CA ALA A 271 31.84 -5.06 11.34
C ALA A 271 32.10 -3.63 11.83
N ILE A 272 31.05 -2.85 12.13
CA ILE A 272 31.21 -1.42 12.47
C ILE A 272 31.94 -1.24 13.80
N ILE A 273 31.48 -1.90 14.88
CA ILE A 273 32.13 -1.82 16.20
C ILE A 273 33.59 -2.31 16.14
N PRO A 274 33.91 -3.48 15.57
CA PRO A 274 35.31 -3.91 15.47
C PRO A 274 36.18 -2.94 14.65
N LYS A 275 35.69 -2.45 13.51
CA LYS A 275 36.44 -1.56 12.60
C LYS A 275 36.65 -0.15 13.16
N SER A 276 35.80 0.29 14.10
CA SER A 276 35.90 1.62 14.74
C SER A 276 36.60 1.61 16.10
N ARG A 277 37.16 0.47 16.50
CA ARG A 277 37.94 0.33 17.74
C ARG A 277 39.30 1.01 17.62
N ARG A 278 39.69 1.75 18.65
CA ARG A 278 41.01 2.40 18.76
C ARG A 278 42.02 1.44 19.42
N PRO A 279 43.33 1.53 19.09
CA PRO A 279 44.37 0.72 19.74
C PRO A 279 44.48 0.93 21.26
N ASN A 280 44.08 2.09 21.77
CA ASN A 280 44.14 2.45 23.20
C ASN A 280 43.03 1.83 24.06
N GLY A 281 42.22 0.92 23.52
CA GLY A 281 41.16 0.23 24.26
C GLY A 281 39.79 0.92 24.24
N GLY A 282 39.65 2.10 23.64
CA GLY A 282 38.36 2.76 23.37
C GLY A 282 37.85 2.55 21.94
N GLY A 283 36.99 3.43 21.47
CA GLY A 283 36.55 3.48 20.08
C GLY A 283 35.72 4.72 19.75
N ASP A 284 35.63 5.03 18.47
CA ASP A 284 34.88 6.17 17.93
C ASP A 284 33.70 5.71 17.09
N CYS A 285 32.89 6.64 16.59
CA CYS A 285 31.94 6.31 15.52
C CYS A 285 32.71 6.04 14.22
N LEU A 286 32.24 5.10 13.40
CA LEU A 286 32.93 4.74 12.16
C LEU A 286 33.00 5.90 11.16
N ALA A 287 32.01 6.80 11.17
CA ALA A 287 32.04 8.01 10.36
C ALA A 287 33.25 8.91 10.67
N LYS A 288 33.71 8.98 11.93
CA LYS A 288 34.92 9.74 12.30
C LYS A 288 36.17 9.06 11.76
N VAL A 289 36.25 7.74 11.89
CA VAL A 289 37.38 6.96 11.37
C VAL A 289 37.53 7.18 9.86
N PHE A 290 36.43 7.25 9.12
CA PHE A 290 36.44 7.57 7.69
C PHE A 290 36.88 9.01 7.37
N GLN A 291 36.80 9.94 8.33
CA GLN A 291 37.15 11.35 8.17
C GLN A 291 38.52 11.70 8.77
N GLU A 292 39.25 10.75 9.35
CA GLU A 292 40.55 11.02 9.97
C GLU A 292 41.54 11.61 8.96
N GLY A 293 42.06 12.80 9.27
CA GLY A 293 43.00 13.53 8.42
C GLY A 293 42.36 14.31 7.26
N GLY A 294 41.02 14.30 7.15
CA GLY A 294 40.27 15.04 6.12
C GLY A 294 39.45 16.21 6.65
N GLU A 295 38.84 16.95 5.73
CA GLU A 295 37.88 18.01 6.05
C GLU A 295 36.54 17.42 6.53
N VAL A 296 35.96 18.03 7.56
CA VAL A 296 34.63 17.65 8.08
C VAL A 296 33.57 18.26 7.18
N ILE A 297 32.95 17.42 6.35
CA ILE A 297 31.87 17.83 5.45
C ILE A 297 30.54 17.37 6.03
N PRO A 298 29.55 18.26 6.22
CA PRO A 298 28.26 17.87 6.79
C PRO A 298 27.46 16.97 5.82
N PRO A 299 26.51 16.17 6.35
CA PRO A 299 25.62 15.35 5.54
C PRO A 299 24.58 16.23 4.81
N LYS A 300 24.17 15.83 3.61
CA LYS A 300 23.05 16.46 2.87
C LYS A 300 21.69 15.82 3.20
N ALA A 301 21.70 14.61 3.76
CA ALA A 301 20.50 13.95 4.20
C ALA A 301 20.73 13.07 5.43
N MET A 302 19.71 12.91 6.27
CA MET A 302 19.67 11.89 7.31
C MET A 302 18.88 10.68 6.81
N VAL A 303 19.34 9.48 7.16
CA VAL A 303 18.68 8.22 6.79
C VAL A 303 18.00 7.62 8.01
N THR A 304 16.67 7.56 7.97
CA THR A 304 15.82 6.85 8.94
C THR A 304 15.64 5.42 8.47
N HIS A 305 15.99 4.45 9.32
CA HIS A 305 15.91 3.02 9.01
C HIS A 305 15.79 2.17 10.28
N SER A 306 15.23 0.96 10.17
CA SER A 306 15.29 -0.02 11.27
C SER A 306 16.56 -0.86 11.18
N TRP A 307 17.13 -1.19 12.34
CA TRP A 307 18.31 -2.06 12.39
C TRP A 307 18.01 -3.54 12.14
N ARG A 308 16.73 -3.94 12.20
CA ARG A 308 16.30 -5.29 11.80
C ARG A 308 16.24 -5.44 10.28
N ASN A 309 16.33 -4.33 9.55
CA ASN A 309 16.30 -4.35 8.10
C ASN A 309 17.59 -4.98 7.57
N ASN A 310 17.45 -5.71 6.47
CA ASN A 310 18.58 -6.23 5.73
C ASN A 310 19.53 -5.08 5.36
N PHE A 311 20.83 -5.26 5.62
CA PHE A 311 21.82 -4.21 5.40
C PHE A 311 22.02 -3.88 3.91
N ARG A 312 21.91 -4.87 3.01
CA ARG A 312 21.90 -4.67 1.55
C ARG A 312 20.78 -3.71 1.14
N ASP A 313 19.59 -3.86 1.72
CA ASP A 313 18.43 -3.06 1.35
C ASP A 313 18.59 -1.60 1.81
N LEU A 314 19.18 -1.36 2.98
CA LEU A 314 19.59 -0.02 3.42
C LEU A 314 20.56 0.63 2.42
N VAL A 315 21.59 -0.10 2.00
CA VAL A 315 22.56 0.37 1.00
C VAL A 315 21.87 0.65 -0.34
N ALA A 316 20.99 -0.25 -0.79
CA ALA A 316 20.23 -0.08 -2.03
C ALA A 316 19.33 1.17 -2.00
N ALA A 317 18.64 1.42 -0.88
CA ALA A 317 17.80 2.61 -0.69
C ALA A 317 18.61 3.91 -0.78
N ILE A 318 19.81 3.94 -0.21
CA ILE A 318 20.70 5.11 -0.27
C ILE A 318 21.24 5.33 -1.70
N ILE A 319 21.58 4.27 -2.44
CA ILE A 319 21.96 4.36 -3.85
C ILE A 319 20.78 4.84 -4.70
N ALA A 320 19.56 4.35 -4.41
CA ALA A 320 18.34 4.75 -5.11
C ALA A 320 18.09 6.25 -4.92
N ASP A 321 18.19 6.74 -3.69
CA ASP A 321 18.08 8.17 -3.36
C ASP A 321 19.15 9.01 -4.08
N ALA A 322 20.42 8.61 -4.04
CA ALA A 322 21.49 9.29 -4.78
C ALA A 322 21.21 9.33 -6.29
N GLY A 323 20.66 8.24 -6.83
CA GLY A 323 20.23 8.11 -8.22
C GLY A 323 18.87 8.70 -8.56
N LYS A 324 18.21 9.38 -7.61
CA LYS A 324 16.86 9.94 -7.72
C LYS A 324 15.85 8.91 -8.26
N LYS A 325 15.83 7.74 -7.63
CA LYS A 325 14.87 6.67 -7.86
C LYS A 325 13.92 6.58 -6.68
N ASP A 326 12.67 6.26 -6.95
CA ASP A 326 11.62 6.13 -5.91
C ASP A 326 11.59 4.71 -5.32
N GLU A 327 12.17 3.75 -6.04
CA GLU A 327 12.23 2.34 -5.68
C GLU A 327 13.67 1.84 -5.67
N TYR A 328 13.97 0.91 -4.76
CA TYR A 328 15.31 0.34 -4.65
C TYR A 328 15.43 -1.15 -5.04
N TRP A 329 14.36 -1.88 -5.36
CA TRP A 329 14.43 -3.32 -5.65
C TRP A 329 15.41 -3.67 -6.78
N ARG A 330 15.46 -2.86 -7.86
CA ARG A 330 16.38 -3.09 -8.99
C ARG A 330 17.84 -2.95 -8.58
N ILE A 331 18.10 -2.08 -7.61
CA ILE A 331 19.44 -1.87 -7.07
C ILE A 331 19.76 -3.01 -6.10
N ALA A 332 18.84 -3.36 -5.21
CA ALA A 332 19.00 -4.51 -4.31
C ALA A 332 19.31 -5.81 -5.08
N ALA A 333 18.61 -6.07 -6.19
CA ALA A 333 18.87 -7.21 -7.06
C ALA A 333 20.29 -7.21 -7.67
N LYS A 334 20.86 -6.03 -7.96
CA LYS A 334 22.25 -5.93 -8.44
C LYS A 334 23.29 -6.12 -7.35
N LEU A 335 22.90 -5.85 -6.10
CA LEU A 335 23.72 -6.06 -4.91
C LEU A 335 23.56 -7.48 -4.33
N GLN A 336 22.80 -8.36 -4.97
CA GLN A 336 22.73 -9.77 -4.59
C GLN A 336 24.06 -10.49 -4.88
N GLY A 337 24.37 -11.48 -4.04
CA GLY A 337 25.60 -12.28 -4.14
C GLY A 337 26.72 -11.78 -3.22
N SER A 338 27.97 -12.05 -3.61
CA SER A 338 29.15 -11.65 -2.82
C SER A 338 29.38 -10.15 -2.93
N PRO A 339 29.55 -9.41 -1.81
CA PRO A 339 29.90 -7.99 -1.85
C PRO A 339 31.21 -7.71 -2.59
N VAL A 340 32.15 -8.67 -2.61
CA VAL A 340 33.41 -8.57 -3.35
C VAL A 340 33.16 -8.50 -4.87
N ASP A 341 32.25 -9.32 -5.39
CA ASP A 341 31.89 -9.31 -6.81
C ASP A 341 31.09 -8.04 -7.15
N ALA A 342 30.23 -7.62 -6.22
CA ALA A 342 29.47 -6.40 -6.35
C ALA A 342 30.33 -5.13 -6.17
N ALA A 343 31.51 -5.19 -5.55
CA ALA A 343 32.45 -4.08 -5.48
C ALA A 343 32.88 -3.58 -6.87
N ARG A 344 32.98 -4.47 -7.86
CA ARG A 344 33.20 -4.06 -9.27
C ARG A 344 32.03 -3.27 -9.85
N GLN A 345 30.81 -3.55 -9.39
CA GLN A 345 29.63 -2.79 -9.76
C GLN A 345 29.57 -1.46 -9.00
N VAL A 346 30.05 -1.43 -7.75
CA VAL A 346 30.18 -0.22 -6.93
C VAL A 346 31.02 0.84 -7.63
N ASP A 347 32.19 0.51 -8.20
CA ASP A 347 33.01 1.52 -8.89
C ASP A 347 32.27 2.17 -10.07
N LYS A 348 31.53 1.37 -10.84
CA LYS A 348 30.70 1.88 -11.95
C LYS A 348 29.57 2.77 -11.44
N LEU A 349 28.96 2.40 -10.30
CA LEU A 349 27.91 3.20 -9.66
C LEU A 349 28.47 4.51 -9.10
N LEU A 350 29.63 4.47 -8.46
CA LEU A 350 30.30 5.65 -7.88
C LEU A 350 30.67 6.67 -8.95
N TRP A 351 31.23 6.21 -10.07
CA TRP A 351 31.51 7.06 -11.22
C TRP A 351 30.23 7.73 -11.75
N LYS A 352 29.15 6.96 -11.90
CA LYS A 352 27.88 7.46 -12.45
C LYS A 352 27.15 8.42 -11.51
N LEU A 353 27.28 8.24 -10.21
CA LEU A 353 26.53 8.98 -9.18
C LEU A 353 27.33 10.10 -8.52
N HIS A 354 28.55 10.38 -8.98
CA HIS A 354 29.42 11.38 -8.33
C HIS A 354 29.54 11.14 -6.81
N GLY A 355 29.86 9.91 -6.40
CA GLY A 355 29.65 9.40 -5.04
C GLY A 355 30.21 10.23 -3.87
N ASN A 356 31.20 11.11 -4.09
CA ASN A 356 31.72 12.02 -3.06
C ASN A 356 30.80 13.21 -2.75
N GLU A 357 29.90 13.57 -3.66
CA GLU A 357 28.95 14.68 -3.47
C GLU A 357 27.76 14.30 -2.60
N HIS A 358 27.48 13.00 -2.46
CA HIS A 358 26.39 12.45 -1.69
C HIS A 358 26.90 12.01 -0.31
N ARG A 359 26.51 12.74 0.73
CA ARG A 359 26.86 12.44 2.11
C ARG A 359 25.62 12.30 2.96
N TYR A 360 25.62 11.26 3.78
CA TYR A 360 24.48 10.85 4.59
C TYR A 360 24.86 10.80 6.06
N TRP A 361 23.91 11.19 6.91
CA TRP A 361 23.94 10.85 8.32
C TRP A 361 23.20 9.52 8.49
N ILE A 362 23.90 8.48 8.93
CA ILE A 362 23.34 7.14 9.11
C ILE A 362 23.65 6.71 10.54
N CYS A 363 22.64 6.47 11.37
CA CYS A 363 22.83 6.29 12.81
C CYS A 363 23.82 5.15 13.14
N ALA A 364 23.81 4.07 12.36
CA ALA A 364 24.74 2.95 12.49
C ALA A 364 26.23 3.39 12.42
N PHE A 365 26.54 4.37 11.58
CA PHE A 365 27.91 4.87 11.34
C PHE A 365 28.26 6.14 12.10
N CYS A 366 27.28 7.04 12.25
CA CYS A 366 27.47 8.36 12.82
C CYS A 366 27.33 8.38 14.34
N VAL A 367 26.65 7.42 14.98
CA VAL A 367 26.64 7.30 16.44
C VAL A 367 27.89 6.55 16.93
N ASN A 368 28.48 7.00 18.04
CA ASN A 368 29.56 6.29 18.69
C ASN A 368 29.01 5.03 19.39
N GLN A 369 29.05 3.92 18.66
CA GLN A 369 28.59 2.61 19.14
C GLN A 369 29.40 2.13 20.34
N HIS A 370 30.66 2.55 20.47
CA HIS A 370 31.49 2.24 21.63
C HIS A 370 31.06 2.97 22.90
N ALA A 371 30.58 4.21 22.79
CA ALA A 371 30.02 4.95 23.90
C ALA A 371 28.56 4.59 24.21
N SER A 372 27.95 3.71 23.41
CA SER A 372 26.52 3.40 23.49
C SER A 372 26.29 1.91 23.77
N ILE A 373 26.22 1.08 22.73
CA ILE A 373 25.67 -0.27 22.82
C ILE A 373 26.72 -1.38 22.85
N CYS A 374 27.99 -1.12 22.53
CA CYS A 374 28.93 -2.20 22.24
C CYS A 374 29.22 -3.15 23.43
N GLY A 375 29.02 -2.68 24.66
CA GLY A 375 29.42 -3.36 25.89
C GLY A 375 28.37 -4.33 26.46
N GLY A 376 27.21 -4.45 25.83
CA GLY A 376 26.18 -5.38 26.26
C GLY A 376 24.85 -5.20 25.53
N TYR A 377 23.81 -5.76 26.12
CA TYR A 377 22.42 -5.65 25.65
C TYR A 377 21.60 -4.90 26.70
N ALA A 378 20.45 -4.36 26.28
CA ALA A 378 19.47 -3.86 27.24
C ALA A 378 18.98 -5.00 28.14
N ASP A 379 18.44 -4.68 29.30
CA ASP A 379 17.79 -5.66 30.15
C ASP A 379 16.60 -6.31 29.41
N PRO A 380 16.32 -7.60 29.63
CA PRO A 380 15.20 -8.26 28.99
C PRO A 380 13.88 -7.57 29.38
N PRO A 381 12.96 -7.36 28.42
CA PRO A 381 11.60 -6.94 28.76
C PRO A 381 10.88 -8.07 29.54
N SER A 382 9.73 -7.75 30.13
CA SER A 382 8.91 -8.74 30.82
C SER A 382 8.55 -9.90 29.90
N ILE A 383 8.66 -11.14 30.40
CA ILE A 383 8.24 -12.36 29.68
C ILE A 383 6.74 -12.33 29.35
N SER A 384 5.94 -11.56 30.09
CA SER A 384 4.52 -11.38 29.79
C SER A 384 4.28 -10.68 28.44
N ASP A 385 5.22 -9.86 27.98
CA ASP A 385 5.22 -9.33 26.62
C ASP A 385 6.08 -10.22 25.72
N ALA A 386 5.49 -11.35 25.30
CA ALA A 386 6.15 -12.34 24.45
C ALA A 386 6.71 -11.73 23.16
N SER A 387 6.06 -10.68 22.63
CA SER A 387 6.48 -10.02 21.39
C SER A 387 7.74 -9.16 21.57
N ALA A 388 7.81 -8.39 22.67
CA ALA A 388 8.99 -7.62 23.02
C ALA A 388 10.14 -8.54 23.43
N TYR A 389 9.86 -9.58 24.22
CA TYR A 389 10.87 -10.56 24.65
C TYR A 389 11.48 -11.29 23.47
N LYS A 390 10.66 -11.78 22.53
CA LYS A 390 11.14 -12.43 21.31
C LYS A 390 12.06 -11.52 20.51
N ARG A 391 11.70 -10.26 20.31
CA ARG A 391 12.54 -9.29 19.57
C ARG A 391 13.83 -8.95 20.28
N TRP A 392 13.77 -8.74 21.59
CA TRP A 392 14.96 -8.55 22.41
C TRP A 392 15.89 -9.76 22.28
N TRP A 393 15.34 -10.97 22.38
CA TRP A 393 16.10 -12.22 22.24
C TRP A 393 16.76 -12.32 20.87
N GLU A 394 15.99 -12.19 19.79
CA GLU A 394 16.48 -12.23 18.41
C GLU A 394 17.59 -11.20 18.16
N SER A 395 17.51 -10.00 18.76
CA SER A 395 18.51 -8.95 18.58
C SER A 395 19.91 -9.29 19.13
N ARG A 396 20.04 -10.39 19.87
CA ARG A 396 21.29 -10.86 20.46
C ARG A 396 22.01 -11.90 19.63
N TYR A 397 21.39 -12.39 18.57
CA TYR A 397 21.93 -13.47 17.74
C TYR A 397 22.13 -12.97 16.31
N ASP A 398 23.21 -13.40 15.71
CA ASP A 398 23.49 -13.14 14.29
C ASP A 398 22.46 -13.90 13.44
N THR A 399 21.81 -13.22 12.51
CA THR A 399 20.72 -13.81 11.73
C THR A 399 21.15 -14.88 10.74
N VAL A 400 22.45 -15.05 10.49
CA VAL A 400 22.99 -16.02 9.52
C VAL A 400 23.49 -17.27 10.23
N THR A 401 24.36 -17.08 11.22
CA THR A 401 25.06 -18.12 11.99
C THR A 401 24.29 -18.58 13.22
N GLU A 402 23.28 -17.80 13.63
CA GLU A 402 22.47 -18.03 14.83
C GLU A 402 23.31 -18.07 16.11
N GLN A 403 24.53 -17.52 16.07
CA GLN A 403 25.42 -17.41 17.23
C GLN A 403 25.18 -16.09 17.97
N PRO A 404 25.44 -16.05 19.29
CA PRO A 404 25.39 -14.80 20.04
C PRO A 404 26.33 -13.74 19.43
N LEU A 405 25.80 -12.54 19.21
CA LEU A 405 26.58 -11.41 18.71
C LEU A 405 27.68 -11.03 19.73
N PRO A 406 28.87 -10.64 19.27
CA PRO A 406 29.99 -10.36 20.15
C PRO A 406 29.75 -9.11 20.99
N ILE A 407 30.21 -9.17 22.24
CA ILE A 407 30.26 -8.02 23.15
C ILE A 407 31.67 -7.44 23.12
N CYS A 408 31.78 -6.13 22.95
CA CYS A 408 33.05 -5.44 22.89
C CYS A 408 33.65 -5.24 24.28
N SER A 409 34.91 -5.64 24.45
CA SER A 409 35.69 -5.48 25.69
C SER A 409 36.38 -4.12 25.83
N CYS A 410 35.93 -3.09 25.08
CA CYS A 410 36.53 -1.76 25.17
C CYS A 410 36.22 -1.09 26.52
N SER A 411 37.14 -0.25 26.98
CA SER A 411 37.04 0.54 28.21
C SER A 411 36.23 1.84 28.03
N GLN A 412 35.64 2.05 26.85
CA GLN A 412 34.85 3.25 26.55
C GLN A 412 33.63 3.35 27.50
N PRO A 413 33.49 4.45 28.26
CA PRO A 413 32.32 4.66 29.12
C PRO A 413 31.01 4.61 28.32
N LYS A 414 29.98 3.95 28.88
CA LYS A 414 28.65 3.88 28.25
C LYS A 414 27.79 5.04 28.74
N LEU A 415 27.36 5.87 27.80
CA LEU A 415 26.61 7.10 28.04
C LEU A 415 25.15 6.87 27.62
N PHE A 416 24.28 6.74 28.61
CA PHE A 416 22.83 6.58 28.42
C PHE A 416 22.08 7.80 28.95
N SER A 417 20.87 8.00 28.42
CA SER A 417 19.97 9.13 28.71
C SER A 417 19.73 9.35 30.20
N ASN A 418 19.63 8.27 30.98
CA ASN A 418 19.34 8.30 32.42
C ASN A 418 20.55 8.63 33.33
N LYS A 419 21.78 8.57 32.82
CA LYS A 419 23.01 8.76 33.63
C LYS A 419 23.80 10.00 33.26
N ASP A 420 24.05 10.19 31.96
CA ASP A 420 24.81 11.32 31.43
C ASP A 420 24.05 11.88 30.23
N SER A 421 22.87 12.43 30.54
CA SER A 421 21.92 12.91 29.54
C SER A 421 22.55 13.95 28.62
N ALA A 422 23.45 14.80 29.13
CA ALA A 422 24.13 15.83 28.35
C ALA A 422 25.10 15.27 27.29
N ARG A 423 25.80 14.16 27.57
CA ARG A 423 26.80 13.57 26.66
C ARG A 423 26.30 12.33 25.91
N CYS A 424 25.15 11.79 26.26
CA CYS A 424 24.52 10.68 25.55
C CYS A 424 24.12 11.10 24.13
N GLU A 425 24.60 10.44 23.08
CA GLU A 425 24.24 10.78 21.69
C GLU A 425 22.82 10.35 21.33
N LEU A 426 22.32 9.27 21.94
CA LEU A 426 21.05 8.62 21.56
C LEU A 426 19.82 9.49 21.83
N ASN A 427 19.89 10.48 22.73
CA ASN A 427 18.75 11.32 23.08
C ASN A 427 18.75 12.70 22.39
N LYS A 428 19.62 12.90 21.39
CA LYS A 428 19.88 14.18 20.67
C LYS A 428 19.49 14.17 19.20
N PHE A 429 18.77 13.14 18.74
CA PHE A 429 18.48 13.01 17.32
C PHE A 429 17.64 14.21 16.82
N ASP A 430 16.62 14.61 17.58
CA ASP A 430 15.78 15.78 17.26
C ASP A 430 16.61 17.08 17.17
N ASP A 431 17.49 17.30 18.16
CA ASP A 431 18.35 18.48 18.21
C ASP A 431 19.40 18.48 17.08
N MET A 432 19.93 17.30 16.75
CA MET A 432 20.88 17.10 15.65
C MET A 432 20.21 17.36 14.30
N MET A 433 18.96 16.89 14.12
CA MET A 433 18.15 17.18 12.94
C MET A 433 17.88 18.69 12.80
N THR A 434 17.55 19.37 13.92
CA THR A 434 17.37 20.82 13.94
C THR A 434 18.65 21.54 13.54
N VAL A 435 19.80 21.16 14.11
CA VAL A 435 21.11 21.75 13.75
C VAL A 435 21.41 21.55 12.27
N LEU A 436 21.22 20.35 11.73
CA LEU A 436 21.47 20.07 10.30
C LEU A 436 20.53 20.84 9.38
N HIS A 437 19.24 20.88 9.72
CA HIS A 437 18.25 21.64 8.97
C HIS A 437 18.60 23.13 8.88
N ASP A 438 19.01 23.71 10.01
CA ASP A 438 19.32 25.14 10.09
C ASP A 438 20.67 25.51 9.45
N THR A 439 21.63 24.56 9.40
CA THR A 439 23.01 24.85 8.94
C THR A 439 23.33 24.32 7.55
N VAL A 440 22.60 23.33 7.04
CA VAL A 440 22.84 22.71 5.75
C VAL A 440 21.69 23.03 4.81
N LEU A 441 21.96 23.85 3.79
CA LEU A 441 20.96 24.22 2.80
C LEU A 441 20.42 22.99 2.07
N GLY A 442 19.09 22.84 2.08
CA GLY A 442 18.43 21.72 1.41
C GLY A 442 18.63 20.38 2.12
N PHE A 443 18.98 20.39 3.41
CA PHE A 443 19.00 19.18 4.22
C PHE A 443 17.63 18.50 4.23
N ARG A 444 17.63 17.18 4.09
CA ARG A 444 16.42 16.37 3.93
C ARG A 444 16.51 15.04 4.66
N GLN A 445 15.39 14.35 4.78
CA GLN A 445 15.32 13.00 5.33
C GLN A 445 15.12 11.98 4.21
N VAL A 446 15.81 10.85 4.29
CA VAL A 446 15.55 9.63 3.51
C VAL A 446 14.97 8.59 4.45
N VAL A 447 13.82 8.05 4.12
CA VAL A 447 13.18 6.98 4.88
C VAL A 447 13.39 5.68 4.12
N ALA A 448 14.32 4.83 4.58
CA ALA A 448 14.58 3.54 3.97
C ALA A 448 13.58 2.51 4.50
N VAL A 449 12.48 2.32 3.76
CA VAL A 449 11.36 1.47 4.13
C VAL A 449 11.63 0.03 3.71
N ASP A 450 11.74 -0.87 4.68
CA ASP A 450 11.88 -2.29 4.43
C ASP A 450 10.60 -2.96 3.95
N ARG A 451 10.75 -4.16 3.38
CA ARG A 451 9.64 -4.99 2.89
C ARG A 451 8.61 -5.31 3.96
N GLN A 452 9.02 -5.38 5.23
CA GLN A 452 8.14 -5.66 6.37
C GLN A 452 7.58 -4.40 7.03
N LEU A 453 7.92 -3.21 6.51
CA LEU A 453 7.53 -1.92 7.08
C LEU A 453 7.97 -1.76 8.56
N ASP A 454 9.00 -2.49 9.01
CA ASP A 454 9.48 -2.48 10.40
C ASP A 454 9.99 -1.09 10.81
N VAL A 455 10.46 -0.27 9.86
CA VAL A 455 10.79 1.14 10.11
C VAL A 455 9.66 1.90 10.83
N PHE A 456 8.39 1.63 10.49
CA PHE A 456 7.26 2.32 11.12
C PHE A 456 6.86 1.69 12.46
N ASN A 457 7.33 0.48 12.75
CA ASN A 457 7.13 -0.18 14.04
C ASN A 457 8.18 0.24 15.09
N ARG A 458 9.14 1.12 14.74
CA ARG A 458 10.20 1.59 15.63
C ARG A 458 9.90 3.00 16.13
N ALA A 459 9.80 3.15 17.45
CA ALA A 459 9.43 4.43 18.07
C ALA A 459 10.40 5.55 17.69
N TRP A 460 11.70 5.24 17.65
CA TRP A 460 12.75 6.16 17.22
C TRP A 460 12.57 6.62 15.76
N CYS A 461 12.31 5.70 14.84
CA CYS A 461 12.12 6.05 13.43
C CYS A 461 10.86 6.93 13.26
N VAL A 462 9.76 6.61 13.94
CA VAL A 462 8.56 7.45 13.91
C VAL A 462 8.81 8.84 14.51
N ALA A 463 9.58 8.94 15.60
CA ALA A 463 9.98 10.24 16.15
C ALA A 463 10.77 11.08 15.14
N GLU A 464 11.70 10.47 14.41
CA GLU A 464 12.46 11.14 13.34
C GLU A 464 11.53 11.65 12.21
N LEU A 465 10.50 10.88 11.82
CA LEU A 465 9.51 11.32 10.81
C LEU A 465 8.68 12.50 11.30
N VAL A 466 8.23 12.45 12.57
CA VAL A 466 7.48 13.54 13.20
C VAL A 466 8.34 14.81 13.27
N GLU A 467 9.61 14.67 13.66
CA GLU A 467 10.53 15.78 13.77
C GLU A 467 10.86 16.41 12.39
N ALA A 468 11.11 15.59 11.37
CA ALA A 468 11.30 16.09 10.00
C ALA A 468 10.06 16.86 9.51
N SER A 469 8.86 16.33 9.76
CA SER A 469 7.60 17.01 9.45
C SER A 469 7.47 18.36 10.18
N ARG A 470 7.84 18.40 11.47
CA ARG A 470 7.83 19.61 12.29
C ARG A 470 8.78 20.69 11.79
N LEU A 471 9.94 20.27 11.26
CA LEU A 471 10.96 21.15 10.69
C LEU A 471 10.64 21.60 9.25
N ASP A 472 9.54 21.11 8.64
CA ASP A 472 9.26 21.28 7.20
C ASP A 472 10.40 20.75 6.32
N MET A 473 11.08 19.71 6.82
CA MET A 473 12.18 19.06 6.13
C MET A 473 11.62 18.18 5.00
N GLN A 474 12.21 18.26 3.81
CA GLN A 474 11.85 17.38 2.71
C GLN A 474 12.06 15.91 3.13
N GLN A 475 11.05 15.06 3.00
CA GLN A 475 11.14 13.63 3.26
C GLN A 475 11.06 12.86 1.95
N VAL A 476 12.04 11.98 1.71
CA VAL A 476 12.09 11.09 0.54
C VAL A 476 11.91 9.66 1.03
N ILE A 477 10.79 9.04 0.67
CA ILE A 477 10.49 7.65 1.02
C ILE A 477 11.11 6.75 -0.04
N GLN A 478 11.99 5.85 0.38
CA GLN A 478 12.60 4.84 -0.48
C GLN A 478 11.96 3.49 -0.15
N VAL A 479 11.11 3.00 -1.05
CA VAL A 479 10.41 1.72 -0.89
C VAL A 479 11.09 0.63 -1.72
N HIS A 480 10.93 -0.63 -1.32
CA HIS A 480 11.48 -1.73 -2.09
C HIS A 480 10.89 -1.75 -3.50
N SER A 481 9.57 -1.89 -3.63
CA SER A 481 8.81 -1.78 -4.87
C SER A 481 7.44 -1.17 -4.59
N THR A 482 6.96 -0.23 -5.42
CA THR A 482 5.60 0.31 -5.28
C THR A 482 4.54 -0.74 -5.58
N SER A 483 4.88 -1.78 -6.36
CA SER A 483 3.97 -2.90 -6.62
C SER A 483 3.60 -3.68 -5.35
N GLU A 484 4.45 -3.66 -4.32
CA GLU A 484 4.18 -4.29 -3.02
C GLU A 484 3.25 -3.44 -2.15
N LEU A 485 3.12 -2.15 -2.47
CA LEU A 485 2.17 -1.22 -1.83
C LEU A 485 0.88 -1.05 -2.63
N ASP A 486 0.79 -1.67 -3.82
CA ASP A 486 -0.38 -1.59 -4.67
C ASP A 486 -1.53 -2.39 -4.05
N ILE A 487 -2.66 -1.74 -3.81
CA ILE A 487 -3.90 -2.33 -3.27
C ILE A 487 -4.37 -3.49 -4.17
N TYR A 488 -4.06 -3.45 -5.47
CA TYR A 488 -4.43 -4.48 -6.42
C TYR A 488 -3.53 -5.72 -6.38
N SER A 489 -2.38 -5.67 -5.70
CA SER A 489 -1.46 -6.81 -5.56
C SER A 489 -2.04 -7.96 -4.73
N GLY A 490 -3.18 -7.75 -4.05
CA GLY A 490 -3.80 -8.69 -3.14
C GLY A 490 -3.18 -8.69 -1.74
N ASP A 491 -2.01 -8.05 -1.57
CA ASP A 491 -1.36 -7.88 -0.28
C ASP A 491 -1.88 -6.64 0.45
N THR A 492 -3.06 -6.77 1.05
CA THR A 492 -3.67 -5.69 1.85
C THR A 492 -2.98 -5.48 3.21
N GLU A 493 -1.99 -6.30 3.58
CA GLU A 493 -1.36 -6.25 4.90
C GLU A 493 -0.47 -5.02 5.05
N ALA A 494 0.31 -4.68 4.02
CA ALA A 494 1.15 -3.48 4.00
C ALA A 494 0.32 -2.19 4.17
N TYR A 495 -0.74 -2.05 3.36
CA TYR A 495 -1.64 -0.91 3.44
C TYR A 495 -2.38 -0.85 4.79
N ALA A 496 -2.88 -1.99 5.27
CA ALA A 496 -3.53 -2.05 6.58
C ALA A 496 -2.57 -1.63 7.70
N THR A 497 -1.33 -2.11 7.66
CA THR A 497 -0.28 -1.76 8.63
C THR A 497 -0.02 -0.25 8.65
N LEU A 498 0.09 0.38 7.47
CA LEU A 498 0.26 1.83 7.36
C LEU A 498 -0.97 2.62 7.82
N ALA A 499 -2.17 2.13 7.50
CA ALA A 499 -3.43 2.79 7.86
C ALA A 499 -3.75 2.71 9.35
N THR A 500 -3.33 1.63 10.03
CA THR A 500 -3.54 1.42 11.47
C THR A 500 -2.32 1.76 12.30
N LEU A 501 -1.29 2.39 11.73
CA LEU A 501 -0.06 2.64 12.46
C LEU A 501 -0.32 3.61 13.62
N SER A 502 0.04 3.19 14.83
CA SER A 502 0.04 4.06 16.01
C SER A 502 1.43 4.12 16.60
N VAL A 503 1.87 5.32 16.93
CA VAL A 503 3.13 5.52 17.67
C VAL A 503 3.12 4.81 19.03
N GLN A 504 1.94 4.60 19.62
CA GLN A 504 1.79 3.87 20.87
C GLN A 504 2.11 2.38 20.72
N ASP A 505 1.90 1.82 19.52
CA ASP A 505 2.21 0.43 19.20
C ASP A 505 3.67 0.25 18.74
N CYS A 506 4.36 1.35 18.44
CA CYS A 506 5.78 1.32 18.12
C CYS A 506 6.62 0.82 19.30
N CYS A 507 7.80 0.32 18.97
CA CYS A 507 8.64 -0.38 19.91
C CYS A 507 10.04 0.24 19.98
N ALA A 508 10.63 0.17 21.16
CA ALA A 508 12.00 0.59 21.43
C ALA A 508 12.76 -0.55 22.11
N SER A 509 14.09 -0.51 22.02
CA SER A 509 14.96 -1.50 22.69
C SER A 509 14.90 -1.39 24.22
N ARG A 510 14.48 -0.23 24.72
CA ARG A 510 14.35 0.10 26.15
C ARG A 510 12.98 0.72 26.39
N PRO A 511 12.21 0.29 27.40
CA PRO A 511 10.92 0.89 27.72
C PRO A 511 11.03 2.39 28.03
N GLU A 512 12.07 2.80 28.77
CA GLU A 512 12.29 4.20 29.14
C GLU A 512 12.48 5.10 27.91
N ASP A 513 13.14 4.60 26.86
CA ASP A 513 13.31 5.33 25.61
C ASP A 513 11.95 5.51 24.90
N LYS A 514 11.07 4.50 24.92
CA LYS A 514 9.73 4.61 24.35
C LYS A 514 8.91 5.67 25.08
N GLU A 515 8.94 5.67 26.41
CA GLU A 515 8.22 6.65 27.22
C GLU A 515 8.73 8.07 26.95
N ASP A 516 10.05 8.27 26.90
CA ASP A 516 10.67 9.55 26.57
C ASP A 516 10.26 10.04 25.16
N ILE A 517 10.24 9.15 24.17
CA ILE A 517 9.83 9.47 22.80
C ILE A 517 8.34 9.86 22.76
N LEU A 518 7.48 9.06 23.38
CA LEU A 518 6.04 9.33 23.42
C LEU A 518 5.75 10.65 24.13
N ALA A 519 6.48 10.97 25.21
CA ALA A 519 6.37 12.24 25.91
C ALA A 519 6.81 13.43 25.03
N ARG A 520 7.86 13.26 24.21
CA ARG A 520 8.33 14.30 23.27
C ARG A 520 7.36 14.55 22.12
N ILE A 521 6.81 13.48 21.55
CA ILE A 521 5.81 13.56 20.48
C ILE A 521 4.51 14.18 21.05
N GLY A 522 4.21 13.93 22.32
CA GLY A 522 3.17 14.62 23.08
C GLY A 522 1.78 14.51 22.42
N HIS A 523 1.04 15.61 22.38
CA HIS A 523 -0.30 15.67 21.77
C HIS A 523 -0.28 15.44 20.25
N LEU A 524 0.85 15.67 19.57
CA LEU A 524 0.98 15.36 18.13
C LEU A 524 0.81 13.88 17.86
N ALA A 525 1.01 13.01 18.86
CA ALA A 525 0.69 11.59 18.74
C ALA A 525 -0.76 11.43 18.23
N SER A 526 -1.73 12.19 18.76
CA SER A 526 -3.13 12.17 18.32
C SER A 526 -3.31 12.63 16.87
N GLU A 527 -2.53 13.61 16.39
CA GLU A 527 -2.57 14.06 14.99
C GLU A 527 -1.94 13.05 14.02
N PHE A 528 -1.08 12.17 14.54
CA PHE A 528 -0.46 11.05 13.82
C PHE A 528 -1.25 9.74 13.97
N HIS A 529 -2.39 9.71 14.68
CA HIS A 529 -3.31 8.56 14.63
C HIS A 529 -4.11 8.61 13.32
N GLY A 530 -3.65 7.86 12.32
CA GLY A 530 -4.24 7.78 10.99
C GLY A 530 -3.20 7.31 9.97
N PRO A 531 -3.59 7.07 8.69
CA PRO A 531 -2.60 6.76 7.65
C PRO A 531 -1.58 7.88 7.67
N ILE A 532 -0.34 7.54 8.01
CA ILE A 532 0.73 8.51 8.15
C ILE A 532 0.66 9.40 6.90
N LYS A 533 0.55 10.72 7.09
CA LYS A 533 0.53 11.72 6.00
C LYS A 533 1.74 11.59 5.05
N LEU A 534 2.70 10.71 5.35
CA LEU A 534 3.76 10.21 4.47
C LEU A 534 3.27 9.91 3.06
N LEU A 535 2.12 9.23 2.90
CA LEU A 535 1.61 8.90 1.56
C LEU A 535 0.93 10.09 0.85
N SER A 536 0.62 11.17 1.58
CA SER A 536 0.01 12.38 1.00
C SER A 536 1.05 13.40 0.52
N LEU A 537 2.35 13.16 0.70
CA LEU A 537 3.44 14.02 0.18
C LEU A 537 3.76 13.78 -1.31
N HIS A 538 2.90 13.06 -2.03
CA HIS A 538 3.08 12.63 -3.43
C HIS A 538 2.86 13.72 -4.51
N GLU A 539 2.87 15.02 -4.18
CA GLU A 539 2.48 16.07 -5.14
C GLU A 539 3.55 16.51 -6.18
N PRO A 540 4.67 15.77 -6.40
CA PRO A 540 5.31 15.83 -7.72
C PRO A 540 5.61 14.46 -8.36
N LEU A 541 5.20 13.34 -7.78
CA LEU A 541 5.66 12.01 -8.23
C LEU A 541 4.80 11.32 -9.31
N GLY A 542 3.85 12.02 -9.94
CA GLY A 542 3.18 11.50 -11.15
C GLY A 542 2.36 10.21 -10.95
N LEU A 543 2.19 9.72 -9.73
CA LEU A 543 1.35 8.55 -9.42
C LEU A 543 -0.15 8.84 -9.56
N THR A 544 -0.55 10.13 -9.59
CA THR A 544 -1.88 10.56 -10.02
C THR A 544 -1.98 10.81 -11.53
N ASP A 545 -0.86 10.83 -12.26
CA ASP A 545 -0.83 10.97 -13.72
C ASP A 545 -0.60 9.60 -14.39
N PHE A 546 -1.26 8.57 -13.84
CA PHE A 546 -1.71 7.43 -14.64
C PHE A 546 -2.77 7.96 -15.63
N ARG A 547 -2.31 8.73 -16.63
CA ARG A 547 -3.00 8.79 -17.89
C ARG A 547 -3.13 7.34 -18.33
N LEU A 548 -4.37 6.87 -18.35
CA LEU A 548 -4.83 5.93 -19.35
C LEU A 548 -4.44 6.50 -20.72
N THR A 549 -3.18 6.36 -21.14
CA THR A 549 -2.88 6.30 -22.55
C THR A 549 -3.63 5.07 -23.03
N GLN A 550 -4.55 5.32 -23.95
CA GLN A 550 -5.25 4.34 -24.77
C GLN A 550 -4.24 3.45 -25.53
N GLN A 551 -3.53 2.56 -24.85
CA GLN A 551 -2.67 1.55 -25.50
C GLN A 551 -3.17 0.13 -25.34
N ASN A 552 -4.35 -0.07 -24.74
CA ASN A 552 -5.09 -1.33 -24.82
C ASN A 552 -6.28 -1.31 -25.80
N ALA A 553 -6.46 -0.23 -26.57
CA ALA A 553 -7.31 -0.22 -27.77
C ALA A 553 -6.56 -0.60 -29.07
N VAL A 554 -5.23 -0.69 -29.03
CA VAL A 554 -4.40 -1.02 -30.20
C VAL A 554 -4.22 -2.53 -30.41
N ILE A 555 -4.54 -3.36 -29.40
CA ILE A 555 -4.43 -4.82 -29.50
C ILE A 555 -5.65 -5.46 -30.20
N PHE A 556 -6.78 -4.75 -30.33
CA PHE A 556 -7.92 -5.18 -31.16
C PHE A 556 -8.00 -4.46 -32.53
N GLY A 557 -7.11 -3.50 -32.81
CA GLY A 557 -7.03 -2.81 -34.10
C GLY A 557 -6.25 -3.57 -35.18
N HIS A 558 -5.31 -4.44 -34.81
CA HIS A 558 -4.43 -5.11 -35.77
C HIS A 558 -5.00 -6.37 -36.44
N GLN A 559 -6.20 -6.82 -36.08
CA GLN A 559 -6.92 -7.87 -36.83
C GLN A 559 -7.89 -7.33 -37.89
N ALA A 560 -8.17 -6.02 -37.91
CA ALA A 560 -9.07 -5.42 -38.91
C ALA A 560 -8.35 -5.04 -40.23
N ASP A 561 -7.05 -4.80 -40.19
CA ASP A 561 -6.26 -4.39 -41.37
C ASP A 561 -5.70 -5.58 -42.17
N MET A 562 -5.70 -6.79 -41.63
CA MET A 562 -5.29 -8.01 -42.36
C MET A 562 -6.38 -8.59 -43.26
N LEU A 563 -7.63 -8.09 -43.17
CA LEU A 563 -8.76 -8.51 -44.02
C LEU A 563 -9.11 -7.49 -45.11
N ARG A 564 -8.31 -6.43 -45.29
CA ARG A 564 -8.45 -5.45 -46.39
C ARG A 564 -7.39 -5.56 -47.48
N SER A 565 -6.40 -6.44 -47.38
CA SER A 565 -5.40 -6.66 -48.45
C SER A 565 -5.59 -7.97 -49.26
N THR A 566 -6.75 -8.60 -49.14
CA THR A 566 -7.20 -9.67 -50.05
C THR A 566 -8.61 -9.37 -50.56
N ARG A 567 -8.70 -8.33 -51.38
CA ARG A 567 -9.66 -8.19 -52.47
C ARG A 567 -9.02 -7.44 -53.62
#